data_AF-A0A2S9F002-F1
#
_entry.id   AF-A0A2S9F002-F1
#
_cell.length_a   1.000
_cell.length_b   1.000
_cell.length_c   1.000
_cell.angle_alpha   90.00
_cell.angle_beta   90.00
_cell.angle_gamma   90.00
#
_symmetry.space_group_name_H-M   'P 1'
#
loop_
_entity.id
_entity.type
_entity.pdbx_description
1 polymer ?
#
loop_
_entity_poly.entity_id
_entity_poly.type
_entity_poly.pdbx_seq_one_letter_code
_entity_poly.pdbx_strand_id
1 'polypeptide(L)'
;MKLSLNLYDALTSISVPNDKAKAVVDAWEADVQQLASKSDLERTEARLEHSIAELRSDLTVLIKEQGAEIREQGVVLNTALREQHTVLSTALQTQGTELRALIERQGSQFEGAVTRLESSMTLLRWQFWLLLICIGFPILKGLYEAFGVSFIS
;
A
#
# COMPACT_ATOMS: atom_id res chain seq x y z
N MET A 1 43.93 -11.41 59.90
CA MET A 1 45.00 -11.82 60.84
C MET A 1 46.34 -12.19 60.20
N LYS A 2 46.46 -13.15 59.27
CA LYS A 2 47.77 -13.44 58.64
C LYS A 2 48.33 -12.28 57.81
N LEU A 3 47.47 -11.53 57.11
CA LEU A 3 47.90 -10.41 56.26
C LEU A 3 48.31 -9.17 57.07
N SER A 4 47.63 -8.88 58.19
CA SER A 4 47.94 -7.73 59.06
C SER A 4 49.28 -7.90 59.78
N LEU A 5 49.62 -9.13 60.19
CA LEU A 5 50.95 -9.47 60.73
C LEU A 5 52.06 -9.31 59.68
N ASN A 6 51.84 -9.80 58.46
CA ASN A 6 52.82 -9.66 57.37
C ASN A 6 53.04 -8.19 56.96
N LEU A 7 52.00 -7.34 56.99
CA LEU A 7 52.11 -5.92 56.68
C LEU A 7 52.87 -5.17 57.77
N TYR A 8 52.60 -5.47 59.03
CA TYR A 8 53.30 -4.91 60.18
C TYR A 8 54.80 -5.29 60.20
N ASP A 9 55.12 -6.55 59.94
CA ASP A 9 56.50 -7.04 59.85
C ASP A 9 57.25 -6.41 58.66
N ALA A 10 56.58 -6.22 57.52
CA ALA A 10 57.17 -5.53 56.37
C ALA A 10 57.44 -4.04 56.64
N LEU A 11 56.53 -3.34 57.31
CA LEU A 11 56.68 -1.91 57.65
C LEU A 11 57.81 -1.69 58.67
N THR A 12 57.90 -2.55 59.68
CA THR A 12 58.98 -2.50 60.68
C THR A 12 60.34 -2.90 60.08
N SER A 13 60.36 -3.83 59.11
CA SER A 13 61.54 -4.19 58.32
C SER A 13 62.13 -3.05 57.49
N ILE A 14 61.31 -2.07 57.08
CA ILE A 14 61.74 -0.90 56.30
C ILE A 14 62.01 0.32 57.21
N SER A 15 62.24 0.08 58.51
CA SER A 15 62.55 1.09 59.54
C SER A 15 61.44 2.10 59.85
N VAL A 16 60.18 1.78 59.54
CA VAL A 16 59.04 2.61 59.96
C VAL A 16 58.91 2.51 61.50
N PRO A 17 58.82 3.65 62.22
CA PRO A 17 58.59 3.65 63.66
C PRO A 17 57.35 2.83 64.02
N ASN A 18 57.45 2.05 65.10
CA ASN A 18 56.43 1.08 65.50
C ASN A 18 55.01 1.68 65.58
N ASP A 19 54.89 2.90 66.14
CA ASP A 19 53.62 3.62 66.26
C ASP A 19 52.98 3.94 64.89
N LYS A 20 53.80 4.26 63.88
CA LYS A 20 53.33 4.55 62.51
C LYS A 20 52.99 3.27 61.75
N ALA A 21 53.77 2.21 61.94
CA ALA A 21 53.49 0.91 61.34
C ALA A 21 52.14 0.37 61.83
N LYS A 22 51.86 0.52 63.14
CA LYS A 22 50.58 0.15 63.74
C LYS A 22 49.42 0.99 63.19
N ALA A 23 49.58 2.31 63.10
CA ALA A 23 48.54 3.19 62.56
C ALA A 23 48.16 2.85 61.11
N VAL A 24 49.12 2.46 60.26
CA VAL A 24 48.86 2.04 58.87
C VAL A 24 48.13 0.70 58.83
N VAL A 25 48.48 -0.25 59.70
CA VAL A 25 47.80 -1.55 59.80
C VAL A 25 46.36 -1.37 60.28
N ASP A 26 46.14 -0.54 61.30
CA ASP A 26 44.82 -0.23 61.85
C ASP A 26 43.93 0.48 60.80
N ALA A 27 44.50 1.45 60.06
CA ALA A 27 43.79 2.14 58.97
C ALA A 27 43.45 1.20 57.81
N TRP A 28 44.38 0.31 57.42
CA TRP A 28 44.15 -0.66 56.35
C TRP A 28 43.12 -1.73 56.76
N GLU A 29 43.13 -2.19 58.02
CA GLU A 29 42.12 -3.12 58.53
C GLU A 29 40.73 -2.47 58.60
N ALA A 30 40.65 -1.19 58.97
CA ALA A 30 39.41 -0.40 58.92
C ALA A 30 38.88 -0.26 57.48
N ASP A 31 39.75 0.06 56.51
CA ASP A 31 39.36 0.17 55.09
C ASP A 31 38.90 -1.18 54.52
N VAL A 32 39.58 -2.28 54.84
CA VAL A 32 39.20 -3.63 54.39
C VAL A 32 37.88 -4.09 55.00
N GLN A 33 37.58 -3.70 56.24
CA GLN A 33 36.27 -3.94 56.85
C GLN A 33 35.13 -3.16 56.17
N GLN A 34 35.45 -2.03 55.53
CA GLN A 34 34.48 -1.22 54.80
C GLN A 34 34.19 -1.74 53.39
N LEU A 35 35.03 -2.64 52.85
CA LEU A 35 34.79 -3.25 51.55
C LEU A 35 33.59 -4.19 51.58
N ALA A 36 32.83 -4.20 50.48
CA ALA A 36 31.71 -5.13 50.30
C ALA A 36 32.19 -6.58 50.51
N SER A 37 31.48 -7.30 51.35
CA SER A 37 31.83 -8.69 51.65
C SER A 37 31.55 -9.58 50.44
N LYS A 38 32.20 -10.75 50.39
CA LYS A 38 31.91 -11.76 49.36
C LYS A 38 30.42 -12.12 49.32
N SER A 39 29.75 -12.16 50.48
CA SER A 39 28.30 -12.37 50.57
C SER A 39 27.48 -11.25 49.95
N ASP A 40 27.94 -9.99 50.01
CA ASP A 40 27.25 -8.87 49.36
C ASP A 40 27.33 -9.01 47.84
N LEU A 41 28.48 -9.45 47.33
CA LEU A 41 28.67 -9.72 45.90
C LEU A 41 27.83 -10.90 45.41
N GLU A 42 27.81 -12.02 46.15
CA GLU A 42 26.96 -13.17 45.81
C GLU A 42 25.46 -12.78 45.83
N ARG A 43 25.07 -11.89 46.75
CA ARG A 43 23.70 -11.38 46.83
C ARG A 43 23.34 -10.49 45.63
N THR A 44 24.25 -9.63 45.17
CA THR A 44 23.99 -8.78 44.01
C THR A 44 23.99 -9.59 42.72
N GLU A 45 24.87 -10.60 42.60
CA GLU A 45 24.89 -11.55 41.48
C GLU A 45 23.56 -12.32 41.39
N ALA A 46 23.11 -12.94 42.48
CA ALA A 46 21.83 -13.64 42.51
C ALA A 46 20.64 -12.73 42.17
N ARG A 47 20.67 -11.48 42.64
CA ARG A 47 19.64 -10.49 42.30
C ARG A 47 19.67 -10.12 40.81
N LEU A 48 20.86 -9.97 40.23
CA LEU A 48 21.01 -9.68 38.80
C LEU A 48 20.55 -10.84 37.93
N GLU A 49 20.93 -12.07 38.28
CA GLU A 49 20.47 -13.27 37.58
C GLU A 49 18.94 -13.39 37.60
N HIS A 50 18.33 -13.13 38.76
CA HIS A 50 16.88 -13.10 38.89
C HIS A 50 16.24 -12.03 37.97
N SER A 51 16.70 -10.78 38.05
CA SER A 51 16.17 -9.70 37.22
C SER A 51 16.35 -9.97 35.73
N ILE A 52 17.47 -10.56 35.32
CA ILE A 52 17.73 -10.94 33.92
C ILE A 52 16.78 -12.05 33.49
N ALA A 53 16.53 -13.05 34.33
CA ALA A 53 15.60 -14.13 34.04
C ALA A 53 14.16 -13.62 33.89
N GLU A 54 13.74 -12.72 34.78
CA GLU A 54 12.43 -12.05 34.74
C GLU A 54 12.26 -11.23 33.46
N LEU A 55 13.22 -10.35 33.15
CA LEU A 55 13.20 -9.56 31.91
C LEU A 55 13.19 -10.42 30.65
N ARG A 56 13.91 -11.55 30.65
CA ARG A 56 13.88 -12.51 29.52
C ARG A 56 12.51 -13.16 29.36
N SER A 57 11.86 -13.50 30.46
CA SER A 57 10.50 -14.05 30.44
C SER A 57 9.52 -13.03 29.87
N ASP A 58 9.53 -11.81 30.39
CA ASP A 58 8.63 -10.73 29.97
C ASP A 58 8.82 -10.39 28.49
N LEU A 59 10.08 -10.29 28.05
CA LEU A 59 10.40 -10.02 26.65
C LEU A 59 9.94 -11.16 25.73
N THR A 60 10.02 -12.41 26.18
CA THR A 60 9.51 -13.57 25.42
C THR A 60 7.99 -13.52 25.29
N VAL A 61 7.27 -13.10 26.34
CA VAL A 61 5.82 -12.93 26.33
C VAL A 61 5.43 -11.81 25.36
N LEU A 62 6.06 -10.63 25.48
CA LEU A 62 5.80 -9.49 24.60
C LEU A 62 6.05 -9.80 23.12
N ILE A 63 7.13 -10.53 22.80
CA ILE A 63 7.39 -10.98 21.42
C ILE A 63 6.27 -11.88 20.91
N LYS A 64 5.76 -12.79 21.74
CA LYS A 64 4.67 -13.70 21.34
C LYS A 64 3.36 -12.95 21.12
N GLU A 65 3.04 -12.01 21.99
CA GLU A 65 1.86 -11.15 21.90
C GLU A 65 1.92 -10.27 20.65
N GLN A 66 3.00 -9.52 20.45
CA GLN A 66 3.20 -8.72 19.24
C GLN A 66 3.18 -9.60 17.98
N GLY A 67 3.78 -10.78 18.03
CA GLY A 67 3.73 -11.73 16.92
C GLY A 67 2.31 -12.23 16.62
N ALA A 68 1.44 -12.33 17.63
CA ALA A 68 0.03 -12.66 17.44
C ALA A 68 -0.73 -11.48 16.82
N GLU A 69 -0.54 -10.27 17.34
CA GLU A 69 -1.16 -9.04 16.81
C GLU A 69 -0.78 -8.79 15.36
N ILE A 70 0.50 -8.92 15.00
CA ILE A 70 0.97 -8.75 13.61
C ILE A 70 0.30 -9.78 12.69
N ARG A 71 0.15 -11.03 13.13
CA ARG A 71 -0.56 -12.06 12.35
C ARG A 71 -2.03 -11.70 12.17
N GLU A 72 -2.70 -11.24 13.22
CA GLU A 72 -4.10 -10.82 13.17
C GLU A 72 -4.29 -9.62 12.23
N GLN A 73 -3.47 -8.58 12.38
CA GLN A 73 -3.44 -7.43 11.48
C GLN A 73 -3.19 -7.86 10.02
N GLY A 74 -2.29 -8.82 9.80
CA GLY A 74 -2.04 -9.40 8.48
C GLY A 74 -3.26 -10.08 7.88
N VAL A 75 -4.07 -10.78 8.68
CA VAL A 75 -5.33 -11.40 8.24
C VAL A 75 -6.37 -10.32 7.93
N VAL A 76 -6.54 -9.33 8.81
CA VAL A 76 -7.48 -8.21 8.60
C VAL A 76 -7.13 -7.43 7.33
N LEU A 77 -5.85 -7.12 7.11
CA LEU A 77 -5.42 -6.42 5.90
C LEU A 77 -5.69 -7.25 4.63
N ASN A 78 -5.38 -8.56 4.66
CA ASN A 78 -5.63 -9.44 3.50
C ASN A 78 -7.12 -9.59 3.19
N THR A 79 -7.97 -9.68 4.22
CA THR A 79 -9.43 -9.76 4.03
C THR A 79 -9.99 -8.47 3.44
N ALA A 80 -9.63 -7.31 4.01
CA ALA A 80 -10.01 -6.00 3.48
C ALA A 80 -9.54 -5.79 2.04
N LEU A 81 -8.31 -6.21 1.71
CA LEU A 81 -7.77 -6.11 0.35
C LEU A 81 -8.55 -6.99 -0.64
N ARG A 82 -8.93 -8.22 -0.23
CA ARG A 82 -9.76 -9.10 -1.06
C ARG A 82 -11.14 -8.51 -1.29
N GLU A 83 -11.76 -7.94 -0.26
CA GLU A 83 -13.06 -7.27 -0.37
C GLU A 83 -12.99 -6.06 -1.32
N GLN A 84 -11.95 -5.23 -1.20
CA GLN A 84 -11.77 -4.13 -2.15
C GLN A 84 -11.58 -4.62 -3.58
N HIS A 85 -10.82 -5.71 -3.78
CA HIS A 85 -10.63 -6.30 -5.10
C HIS A 85 -11.94 -6.82 -5.70
N THR A 86 -12.80 -7.48 -4.92
CA THR A 86 -14.11 -7.96 -5.42
C THR A 86 -15.04 -6.80 -5.76
N VAL A 87 -15.08 -5.75 -4.94
CA VAL A 87 -15.84 -4.53 -5.22
C VAL A 87 -15.35 -3.85 -6.50
N LEU A 88 -14.04 -3.69 -6.66
CA LEU A 88 -13.47 -3.09 -7.86
C LEU A 88 -13.77 -3.92 -9.12
N SER A 89 -13.64 -5.25 -9.04
CA SER A 89 -13.90 -6.17 -10.15
C SER A 89 -15.36 -6.12 -10.59
N THR A 90 -16.29 -6.13 -9.64
CA THR A 90 -17.74 -6.03 -9.93
C THR A 90 -18.12 -4.68 -10.52
N ALA A 91 -17.54 -3.58 -10.01
CA ALA A 91 -17.73 -2.25 -10.57
C ALA A 91 -17.22 -2.15 -12.02
N LEU A 92 -16.02 -2.69 -12.30
CA LEU A 92 -15.46 -2.75 -13.65
C LEU A 92 -16.31 -3.58 -14.62
N GLN A 93 -16.82 -4.73 -14.18
CA GLN A 93 -17.72 -5.54 -14.99
C GLN A 93 -19.01 -4.78 -15.30
N THR A 94 -19.59 -4.12 -14.30
CA THR A 94 -20.81 -3.33 -14.46
C THR A 94 -20.60 -2.20 -15.46
N GLN A 95 -19.55 -1.40 -15.29
CA GLN A 95 -19.20 -0.33 -16.25
C GLN A 95 -18.94 -0.88 -17.66
N GLY A 96 -18.29 -2.04 -17.78
CA GLY A 96 -18.07 -2.70 -19.07
C GLY A 96 -19.39 -3.09 -19.76
N THR A 97 -20.36 -3.61 -19.01
CA THR A 97 -21.68 -3.94 -19.55
C THR A 97 -22.49 -2.70 -19.94
N GLU A 98 -22.43 -1.64 -19.13
CA GLU A 98 -23.09 -0.36 -19.44
C GLU A 98 -22.50 0.29 -20.69
N LEU A 99 -21.16 0.32 -20.80
CA LEU A 99 -20.47 0.84 -21.97
C LEU A 99 -20.86 0.06 -23.24
N ARG A 100 -20.92 -1.27 -23.15
CA ARG A 100 -21.35 -2.12 -24.27
C ARG A 100 -22.80 -1.79 -24.69
N ALA A 101 -23.70 -1.64 -23.72
CA ALA A 101 -25.09 -1.29 -24.00
C ALA A 101 -25.23 0.11 -24.63
N LEU A 102 -24.39 1.07 -24.22
CA LEU A 102 -24.35 2.40 -24.82
C LEU A 102 -23.86 2.36 -26.28
N ILE A 103 -22.81 1.60 -26.55
CA ILE A 103 -22.27 1.41 -27.91
C ILE A 103 -23.33 0.78 -28.82
N GLU A 104 -24.02 -0.26 -28.34
CA GLU A 104 -25.05 -0.95 -29.12
C GLU A 104 -26.25 -0.03 -29.42
N ARG A 105 -26.70 0.75 -28.43
CA ARG A 105 -27.74 1.76 -28.65
C ARG A 105 -27.31 2.81 -29.67
N GLN A 106 -26.11 3.37 -29.55
CA GLN A 106 -25.61 4.34 -30.52
C GLN A 106 -25.49 3.74 -31.93
N GLY A 107 -25.04 2.49 -32.05
CA GLY A 107 -24.99 1.76 -33.32
C GLY A 107 -26.37 1.65 -33.97
N SER A 108 -27.38 1.20 -33.21
CA SER A 108 -28.76 1.10 -33.70
C SER A 108 -29.36 2.45 -34.11
N GLN A 109 -29.04 3.52 -33.38
CA GLN A 109 -29.51 4.87 -33.70
C GLN A 109 -28.86 5.39 -34.98
N PHE A 110 -27.56 5.14 -35.16
CA PHE A 110 -26.86 5.50 -36.38
C PHE A 110 -27.41 4.75 -37.59
N GLU A 111 -27.59 3.43 -37.48
CA GLU A 111 -28.19 2.60 -38.54
C GLU A 111 -29.62 3.08 -38.90
N GLY A 112 -30.45 3.39 -37.90
CA GLY A 112 -31.76 3.98 -38.11
C GLY A 112 -31.72 5.36 -38.79
N ALA A 113 -30.74 6.19 -38.46
CA ALA A 113 -30.54 7.49 -39.11
C ALA A 113 -30.10 7.34 -40.57
N VAL A 114 -29.21 6.38 -40.85
CA VAL A 114 -28.71 6.08 -42.20
C VAL A 114 -29.85 5.58 -43.09
N THR A 115 -30.64 4.61 -42.63
CA THR A 115 -31.78 4.09 -43.41
C THR A 115 -32.85 5.16 -43.68
N ARG A 116 -33.11 6.03 -42.69
CA ARG A 116 -34.01 7.18 -42.87
C ARG A 116 -33.45 8.15 -43.92
N LEU A 117 -32.16 8.45 -43.88
CA LEU A 117 -31.52 9.31 -44.89
C LEU A 117 -31.62 8.69 -46.29
N GLU A 118 -31.37 7.38 -46.42
CA GLU A 118 -31.47 6.66 -47.69
C GLU A 118 -32.89 6.68 -48.27
N SER A 119 -33.91 6.50 -47.42
CA SER A 119 -35.32 6.61 -47.85
C SER A 119 -35.65 8.02 -48.35
N SER A 120 -35.16 9.06 -47.67
CA SER A 120 -35.35 10.46 -48.05
C SER A 120 -34.69 10.75 -49.40
N MET A 121 -33.45 10.29 -49.58
CA MET A 121 -32.72 10.45 -50.83
C MET A 121 -33.40 9.73 -51.99
N THR A 122 -33.97 8.55 -51.75
CA THR A 122 -34.73 7.81 -52.76
C THR A 122 -36.02 8.54 -53.14
N LEU A 123 -36.73 9.11 -52.17
CA LEU A 123 -37.92 9.94 -52.40
C LEU A 123 -37.59 11.19 -53.21
N LEU A 124 -36.52 11.90 -52.85
CA LEU A 124 -36.00 13.06 -53.58
C LEU A 124 -35.64 12.70 -55.03
N ARG A 125 -35.01 11.54 -55.25
CA ARG A 125 -34.69 11.04 -56.59
C ARG A 125 -35.95 10.79 -57.42
N TRP A 126 -36.99 10.20 -56.83
CA TRP A 126 -38.29 10.02 -57.50
C TRP A 126 -38.95 11.34 -57.84
N GLN A 127 -38.98 12.28 -56.89
CA GLN A 127 -39.54 13.62 -57.10
C GLN A 127 -38.83 14.35 -58.25
N PHE A 128 -37.50 14.23 -58.33
CA PHE A 128 -36.71 14.82 -59.40
C PHE A 128 -37.01 14.20 -60.77
N TRP A 129 -37.11 12.87 -60.87
CA TRP A 129 -37.52 12.18 -62.11
C TRP A 129 -38.91 12.59 -62.57
N LEU A 130 -39.85 12.73 -61.63
CA LEU A 130 -41.22 13.12 -61.92
C LEU A 130 -41.27 14.57 -62.45
N LEU A 131 -40.54 15.49 -61.83
CA LEU A 131 -40.40 16.86 -62.32
C LEU A 131 -39.74 16.94 -63.70
N LEU A 132 -38.67 16.17 -63.94
CA LEU A 132 -38.00 16.09 -65.24
C LEU A 132 -38.95 15.61 -66.34
N ILE A 133 -39.78 14.60 -66.07
CA ILE A 133 -40.77 14.11 -67.04
C ILE A 133 -41.87 15.15 -67.27
N CYS A 134 -42.41 15.74 -66.20
CA CYS A 134 -43.48 16.75 -66.28
C CYS A 134 -43.07 18.00 -67.04
N ILE A 135 -41.82 18.46 -66.88
CA ILE A 135 -41.31 19.65 -67.57
C ILE A 135 -40.73 19.29 -68.94
N GLY A 136 -40.05 18.15 -69.05
CA GLY A 136 -39.39 17.72 -70.28
C GLY A 136 -40.39 17.37 -71.40
N PHE A 137 -41.48 16.64 -71.08
CA PHE A 137 -42.48 16.23 -72.06
C PHE A 137 -43.14 17.41 -72.83
N PRO A 138 -43.64 18.47 -72.18
CA PRO A 138 -44.23 19.61 -72.90
C PRO A 138 -43.20 20.39 -73.73
N ILE A 139 -41.95 20.49 -73.27
CA ILE A 139 -40.87 21.13 -74.06
C ILE A 139 -40.56 20.29 -75.30
N LEU A 140 -40.45 18.97 -75.15
CA LEU A 140 -40.18 18.05 -76.27
C LEU A 140 -41.32 18.09 -77.30
N LYS A 141 -42.57 18.09 -76.83
CA LYS A 141 -43.75 18.22 -77.70
C LYS A 141 -43.76 19.56 -78.44
N GLY A 142 -43.49 20.67 -77.75
CA GLY A 142 -43.42 22.00 -78.37
C GLY A 142 -42.30 22.12 -79.40
N LEU A 143 -41.12 21.54 -79.14
CA LEU A 143 -40.02 21.49 -80.11
C LEU A 143 -40.37 20.61 -81.33
N TYR A 144 -41.00 19.46 -81.11
CA TYR A 144 -41.42 18.58 -82.20
C TYR A 144 -42.44 19.25 -83.13
N GLU A 145 -43.42 19.95 -82.57
CA GLU A 145 -44.40 20.72 -83.35
C GLU A 145 -43.74 21.89 -84.10
N ALA A 146 -42.80 22.61 -83.47
CA ALA A 146 -42.09 23.72 -84.12
C ALA A 146 -41.15 23.28 -85.25
N PHE A 147 -40.37 22.22 -85.05
CA PHE A 147 -39.40 21.74 -86.05
C PHE A 147 -40.00 20.78 -87.09
N GLY A 148 -41.01 20.00 -86.72
CA GLY A 148 -41.69 19.08 -87.65
C GLY A 148 -42.45 19.81 -88.76
N VAL A 149 -42.98 21.01 -88.47
CA VAL A 149 -43.63 21.87 -89.47
C VAL A 149 -42.62 22.46 -90.46
N SER A 150 -41.37 22.69 -90.06
CA SER A 150 -40.32 23.26 -90.94
C SER A 150 -39.68 22.26 -91.91
N PHE A 151 -39.91 20.95 -91.77
CA PHE A 151 -39.28 19.94 -92.64
C PHE A 151 -40.20 19.42 -93.76
N ILE A 152 -41.49 19.79 -93.77
CA ILE A 152 -42.49 19.34 -94.76
C ILE A 152 -42.96 20.47 -95.71
N SER A 153 -42.45 21.70 -95.55
CA SER A 153 -42.67 22.79 -96.52
C SER A 153 -41.40 23.14 -97.27
#